data_AF-A0A2P5KS71-F1
#
_entry.id   AF-A0A2P5KS71-F1
#
_cell.length_a   1.000
_cell.length_b   1.000
_cell.length_c   1.000
_cell.angle_alpha   90.00
_cell.angle_beta   90.00
_cell.angle_gamma   90.00
#
_symmetry.space_group_name_H-M   'P 1'
#
loop_
_entity.id
_entity.type
_entity.pdbx_description
1 polymer ?
#
loop_
_entity_poly.entity_id
_entity_poly.type
_entity_poly.pdbx_seq_one_letter_code
_entity_poly.pdbx_strand_id
1 'polypeptide(L)'
;MPLLGRKFRIGDTNDPNEVAQQTAGGVDGNRIAAVVSAIALTFSAYSLWDTSLKQADVALFVPPVIQYAAPYNNNTSNFEMIAIPVTFTNEGARTGTVLSMELAVTDPRTSQTKRFYAADFGRWSMERTRSGAYQPFAPLSLAGRSSRTESVLFYTRGEAEKPNQLIQDIGSYGFALSFELAEGDDFGALDRLFKSNPGVLTFERELKFYDARAFQNGTIPLYSGDWRSASTTKAPQKNN
;
A
#
# COMPACT_ATOMS: atom_id res chain seq x y z
N MET A 1 4.33 -13.10 88.00
CA MET A 1 4.41 -11.65 87.65
C MET A 1 5.88 -11.29 87.47
N PRO A 2 6.30 -10.32 86.61
CA PRO A 2 5.80 -9.82 85.32
C PRO A 2 6.81 -10.18 84.16
N LEU A 3 6.87 -9.60 82.94
CA LEU A 3 5.87 -9.32 81.86
C LEU A 3 6.62 -9.16 80.49
N LEU A 4 5.93 -9.48 79.38
CA LEU A 4 6.14 -9.02 77.98
C LEU A 4 7.40 -9.39 77.16
N GLY A 5 7.22 -9.52 75.83
CA GLY A 5 8.35 -9.57 74.87
C GLY A 5 8.10 -10.03 73.41
N ARG A 6 6.86 -10.13 72.91
CA ARG A 6 6.60 -10.63 71.54
C ARG A 6 7.16 -9.68 70.46
N LYS A 7 8.07 -10.15 69.60
CA LYS A 7 8.39 -9.50 68.32
C LYS A 7 8.41 -10.53 67.19
N PHE A 8 7.39 -10.47 66.34
CA PHE A 8 7.49 -10.98 64.98
C PHE A 8 8.56 -10.17 64.23
N ARG A 9 9.47 -10.84 63.52
CA ARG A 9 10.16 -10.27 62.37
C ARG A 9 9.67 -10.99 61.12
N ILE A 10 8.77 -10.33 60.41
CA ILE A 10 8.47 -10.62 59.01
C ILE A 10 9.64 -10.02 58.22
N GLY A 11 10.33 -10.81 57.40
CA GLY A 11 11.51 -10.31 56.71
C GLY A 11 12.41 -11.35 56.04
N ASP A 12 11.90 -12.51 55.60
CA ASP A 12 12.55 -13.22 54.49
C ASP A 12 12.11 -12.53 53.20
N THR A 13 12.90 -11.54 52.77
CA THR A 13 12.87 -11.07 51.40
C THR A 13 13.52 -12.14 50.54
N ASN A 14 12.71 -12.97 49.89
CA ASN A 14 13.18 -13.91 48.86
C ASN A 14 14.08 -13.14 47.88
N ASP A 15 15.40 -13.38 47.93
CA ASP A 15 16.33 -12.78 47.00
C ASP A 15 15.96 -13.31 45.60
N PRO A 16 15.77 -12.46 44.58
CA PRO A 16 15.53 -12.93 43.20
C PRO A 16 16.61 -13.92 42.73
N ASN A 17 17.83 -13.83 43.26
CA ASN A 17 18.91 -14.77 43.00
C ASN A 17 18.71 -16.13 43.70
N GLU A 18 18.14 -16.19 44.91
CA GLU A 18 17.84 -17.46 45.59
C GLU A 18 16.69 -18.20 44.91
N VAL A 19 15.66 -17.48 44.46
CA VAL A 19 14.55 -18.07 43.68
C VAL A 19 15.06 -18.59 42.33
N ALA A 20 15.98 -17.87 41.67
CA ALA A 20 16.65 -18.34 40.46
C ALA A 20 17.54 -19.58 40.72
N GLN A 21 18.26 -19.62 41.84
CA GLN A 21 19.13 -20.76 42.20
C GLN A 21 18.35 -22.01 42.63
N GLN A 22 17.26 -21.88 43.39
CA GLN A 22 16.42 -23.05 43.75
C GLN A 22 15.75 -23.68 42.53
N THR A 23 15.40 -22.88 41.52
CA THR A 23 14.82 -23.39 40.26
C THR A 23 15.84 -24.20 39.44
N ALA A 24 17.14 -23.98 39.64
CA ALA A 24 18.23 -24.72 38.96
C ALA A 24 18.60 -26.07 39.62
N GLY A 25 18.09 -26.36 40.82
CA GLY A 25 18.49 -27.53 41.62
C GLY A 25 17.83 -28.87 41.29
N GLY A 26 16.81 -28.89 40.40
CA GLY A 26 16.08 -30.10 40.02
C GLY A 26 16.51 -30.65 38.66
N VAL A 27 16.74 -31.97 38.56
CA VAL A 27 17.17 -32.64 37.32
C VAL A 27 16.17 -32.45 36.16
N ASP A 28 14.87 -32.30 36.47
CA ASP A 28 13.82 -31.98 35.49
C ASP A 28 13.79 -30.49 35.08
N GLY A 29 14.27 -29.60 35.95
CA GLY A 29 14.32 -28.16 35.71
C GLY A 29 15.17 -27.78 34.51
N ASN A 30 16.26 -28.51 34.26
CA ASN A 30 17.15 -28.25 33.12
C ASN A 30 16.47 -28.56 31.76
N ARG A 31 15.60 -29.58 31.70
CA ARG A 31 14.83 -29.90 30.47
C ARG A 31 13.71 -28.90 30.23
N ILE A 32 13.00 -28.49 31.29
CA ILE A 32 11.95 -27.47 31.21
C ILE A 32 12.57 -26.12 30.81
N ALA A 33 13.70 -25.73 31.41
CA ALA A 33 14.46 -24.53 31.05
C ALA A 33 14.94 -24.54 29.60
N ALA A 34 15.43 -25.68 29.09
CA ALA A 34 15.82 -25.81 27.68
C ALA A 34 14.63 -25.62 26.72
N VAL A 35 13.45 -26.19 27.02
CA VAL A 35 12.23 -26.01 26.22
C VAL A 35 11.74 -24.56 26.27
N VAL A 36 11.71 -23.94 27.45
CA VAL A 36 11.31 -22.52 27.62
C VAL A 36 12.29 -21.61 26.87
N SER A 37 13.60 -21.88 26.92
CA SER A 37 14.62 -21.12 26.20
C SER A 37 14.49 -21.28 24.68
N ALA A 38 14.22 -22.48 24.19
CA ALA A 38 13.97 -22.72 22.76
C ALA A 38 12.72 -21.96 22.27
N ILE A 39 11.62 -22.00 23.04
CA ILE A 39 10.40 -21.24 22.74
C ILE A 39 10.68 -19.73 22.76
N ALA A 40 11.36 -19.22 23.79
CA ALA A 40 11.72 -17.81 23.88
C ALA A 40 12.60 -17.35 22.72
N LEU A 41 13.57 -18.18 22.29
CA LEU A 41 14.42 -17.91 21.14
C LEU A 41 13.61 -17.91 19.84
N THR A 42 12.64 -18.81 19.66
CA THR A 42 11.72 -18.79 18.51
C THR A 42 10.88 -17.51 18.49
N PHE A 43 10.30 -17.10 19.61
CA PHE A 43 9.56 -15.83 19.71
C PHE A 43 10.46 -14.60 19.45
N SER A 44 11.71 -14.64 19.92
CA SER A 44 12.68 -13.56 19.69
C SER A 44 13.08 -13.45 18.22
N ALA A 45 13.33 -14.59 17.56
CA ALA A 45 13.63 -14.66 16.13
C ALA A 45 12.43 -14.21 15.27
N TYR A 46 11.21 -14.64 15.62
CA TYR A 46 9.99 -14.19 14.94
C TYR A 46 9.75 -12.69 15.14
N SER A 47 9.92 -12.19 16.36
CA SER A 47 9.78 -10.76 16.68
C SER A 47 10.81 -9.92 15.92
N LEU A 48 12.08 -10.33 15.88
CA LEU A 48 13.11 -9.67 15.07
C LEU A 48 12.76 -9.69 13.58
N TRP A 49 12.28 -10.81 13.07
CA TRP A 49 11.86 -10.92 11.67
C TRP A 49 10.72 -9.95 11.36
N ASP A 50 9.62 -10.01 12.11
CA ASP A 50 8.44 -9.18 11.86
C ASP A 50 8.75 -7.70 12.06
N THR A 51 9.49 -7.33 13.12
CA THR A 51 9.77 -5.91 13.43
C THR A 51 10.84 -5.27 12.57
N SER A 52 11.83 -6.03 12.07
CA SER A 52 13.07 -5.45 11.50
C SER A 52 13.49 -6.04 10.15
N LEU A 53 13.23 -7.32 9.88
CA LEU A 53 13.72 -7.99 8.66
C LEU A 53 12.69 -8.09 7.54
N LYS A 54 11.39 -8.10 7.87
CA LYS A 54 10.28 -8.18 6.91
C LYS A 54 10.42 -7.08 5.86
N GLN A 55 10.64 -7.49 4.60
CA GLN A 55 10.75 -6.58 3.45
C GLN A 55 9.53 -5.65 3.35
N ALA A 56 9.67 -4.54 2.62
CA ALA A 56 8.55 -3.68 2.31
C ALA A 56 7.46 -4.47 1.57
N ASP A 57 6.24 -4.42 2.09
CA ASP A 57 5.09 -5.14 1.56
C ASP A 57 4.01 -4.12 1.23
N VAL A 58 4.12 -3.54 0.03
CA VAL A 58 3.33 -2.37 -0.37
C VAL A 58 2.07 -2.80 -1.09
N ALA A 59 0.91 -2.40 -0.55
CA ALA A 59 -0.38 -2.58 -1.17
C ALA A 59 -0.98 -1.25 -1.64
N LEU A 60 -1.71 -1.28 -2.75
CA LEU A 60 -2.47 -0.14 -3.27
C LEU A 60 -3.97 -0.37 -3.07
N PHE A 61 -4.68 0.70 -2.71
CA PHE A 61 -6.13 0.74 -2.63
C PHE A 61 -6.66 1.93 -3.43
N VAL A 62 -7.66 1.67 -4.27
CA VAL A 62 -8.33 2.67 -5.12
C VAL A 62 -9.81 2.76 -4.71
N PRO A 63 -10.33 3.94 -4.33
CA PRO A 63 -11.70 4.08 -3.86
C PRO A 63 -12.72 3.92 -5.01
N PRO A 64 -14.03 3.84 -4.71
CA PRO A 64 -15.06 3.59 -5.71
C PRO A 64 -15.17 4.67 -6.79
N VAL A 65 -14.64 5.87 -6.59
CA VAL A 65 -14.75 7.00 -7.53
C VAL A 65 -13.37 7.48 -7.94
N ILE A 66 -13.13 7.52 -9.24
CA ILE A 66 -11.97 8.20 -9.87
C ILE A 66 -12.49 9.36 -10.72
N GLN A 67 -11.58 10.20 -11.22
CA GLN A 67 -11.93 11.37 -12.03
C GLN A 67 -11.25 11.33 -13.40
N TYR A 68 -11.89 11.91 -14.40
CA TYR A 68 -11.39 11.97 -15.77
C TYR A 68 -11.54 13.38 -16.36
N ALA A 69 -10.60 13.78 -17.23
CA ALA A 69 -10.72 14.97 -18.05
C ALA A 69 -10.08 14.79 -19.43
N ALA A 70 -10.76 15.34 -20.45
CA ALA A 70 -10.23 15.52 -21.81
C ALA A 70 -10.50 16.95 -22.31
N PRO A 71 -9.87 17.98 -21.71
CA PRO A 71 -10.13 19.41 -22.01
C PRO A 71 -9.73 19.82 -23.44
N TYR A 72 -8.84 19.07 -24.08
CA TYR A 72 -8.35 19.34 -25.43
C TYR A 72 -8.85 18.23 -26.35
N ASN A 73 -9.99 18.47 -27.01
CA ASN A 73 -10.62 17.56 -27.95
C ASN A 73 -10.38 17.97 -29.42
N ASN A 74 -9.25 18.63 -29.70
CA ASN A 74 -8.86 18.95 -31.07
C ASN A 74 -8.06 17.80 -31.70
N ASN A 75 -8.14 17.67 -33.02
CA ASN A 75 -7.54 16.56 -33.79
C ASN A 75 -5.99 16.46 -33.71
N THR A 76 -5.33 17.31 -32.93
CA THR A 76 -3.87 17.40 -32.80
C THR A 76 -3.38 17.02 -31.39
N SER A 77 -4.24 17.11 -30.38
CA SER A 77 -3.86 16.98 -28.97
C SER A 77 -4.96 16.31 -28.14
N ASN A 78 -5.23 15.04 -28.44
CA ASN A 78 -6.11 14.14 -27.65
C ASN A 78 -5.53 13.84 -26.26
N PHE A 79 -5.41 14.88 -25.43
CA PHE A 79 -4.93 14.80 -24.05
C PHE A 79 -6.04 14.25 -23.17
N GLU A 80 -5.74 13.15 -22.50
CA GLU A 80 -6.59 12.53 -21.49
C GLU A 80 -5.85 12.49 -20.16
N MET A 81 -6.58 12.78 -19.10
CA MET A 81 -6.11 12.74 -17.72
C MET A 81 -7.05 11.90 -16.88
N ILE A 82 -6.49 11.02 -16.06
CA ILE A 82 -7.24 10.25 -15.07
C ILE A 82 -6.64 10.54 -13.70
N ALA A 83 -7.43 11.10 -12.78
CA ALA A 83 -7.02 11.29 -11.39
C ALA A 83 -7.54 10.13 -10.54
N ILE A 84 -6.62 9.37 -9.97
CA ILE A 84 -6.92 8.24 -9.10
C ILE A 84 -6.43 8.60 -7.68
N PRO A 85 -7.32 8.72 -6.70
CA PRO A 85 -6.91 8.69 -5.30
C PRO A 85 -6.37 7.28 -5.01
N VAL A 86 -5.12 7.19 -4.57
CA VAL A 86 -4.46 5.93 -4.22
C VAL A 86 -4.04 6.01 -2.75
N THR A 87 -4.50 5.05 -1.96
CA THR A 87 -3.91 4.79 -0.64
C THR A 87 -2.87 3.70 -0.80
N PHE A 88 -1.64 4.03 -0.44
CA PHE A 88 -0.53 3.12 -0.28
C PHE A 88 -0.49 2.66 1.18
N THR A 89 -0.35 1.37 1.44
CA THR A 89 0.03 0.85 2.76
C THR A 89 1.32 0.06 2.63
N ASN A 90 2.16 0.04 3.67
CA ASN A 90 3.34 -0.80 3.75
C ASN A 90 3.24 -1.65 5.03
N GLU A 91 2.88 -2.92 4.88
CA GLU A 91 2.78 -3.88 5.98
C GLU A 91 4.15 -4.50 6.36
N GLY A 92 5.21 -4.10 5.66
CA GLY A 92 6.59 -4.48 5.93
C GLY A 92 7.20 -3.78 7.15
N ALA A 93 8.32 -4.30 7.62
CA ALA A 93 9.17 -3.61 8.60
C ALA A 93 10.02 -2.51 7.94
N ARG A 94 10.49 -2.78 6.72
CA ARG A 94 11.39 -1.89 5.99
C ARG A 94 10.64 -0.85 5.17
N THR A 95 11.31 0.27 4.94
CA THR A 95 10.85 1.32 4.04
C THR A 95 10.78 0.79 2.61
N GLY A 96 9.63 0.98 1.94
CA GLY A 96 9.49 0.76 0.50
C GLY A 96 9.47 2.10 -0.23
N THR A 97 10.04 2.18 -1.42
CA THR A 97 9.96 3.38 -2.27
C THR A 97 9.26 3.04 -3.56
N VAL A 98 8.11 3.67 -3.84
CA VAL A 98 7.42 3.56 -5.13
C VAL A 98 8.15 4.47 -6.12
N LEU A 99 8.79 3.88 -7.13
CA LEU A 99 9.61 4.59 -8.12
C LEU A 99 8.78 5.17 -9.28
N SER A 100 7.81 4.41 -9.75
CA SER A 100 6.97 4.75 -10.89
C SER A 100 5.59 4.11 -10.75
N MET A 101 4.59 4.63 -11.48
CA MET A 101 3.28 4.01 -11.61
C MET A 101 2.80 4.12 -13.07
N GLU A 102 2.31 3.00 -13.61
CA GLU A 102 1.72 2.92 -14.95
C GLU A 102 0.25 2.52 -14.84
N LEU A 103 -0.58 3.10 -15.70
CA LEU A 103 -2.00 2.79 -15.77
C LEU A 103 -2.34 2.42 -17.22
N ALA A 104 -2.81 1.19 -17.44
CA ALA A 104 -3.44 0.79 -18.68
C ALA A 104 -4.96 0.88 -18.54
N VAL A 105 -5.63 1.50 -19.51
CA VAL A 105 -7.09 1.62 -19.56
C VAL A 105 -7.58 1.00 -20.85
N THR A 106 -8.61 0.15 -20.75
CA THR A 106 -9.15 -0.61 -21.86
C THR A 106 -10.65 -0.34 -21.99
N ASP A 107 -11.10 0.01 -23.20
CA ASP A 107 -12.52 -0.01 -23.54
C ASP A 107 -12.91 -1.44 -23.97
N PRO A 108 -13.77 -2.16 -23.23
CA PRO A 108 -14.16 -3.53 -23.54
C PRO A 108 -14.99 -3.67 -24.82
N ARG A 109 -15.58 -2.57 -25.34
CA ARG A 109 -16.40 -2.57 -26.57
C ARG A 109 -15.54 -2.56 -27.83
N THR A 110 -14.39 -1.88 -27.78
CA THR A 110 -13.47 -1.72 -28.90
C THR A 110 -12.18 -2.55 -28.75
N SER A 111 -11.95 -3.11 -27.56
CA SER A 111 -10.71 -3.78 -27.15
C SER A 111 -9.45 -2.89 -27.26
N GLN A 112 -9.62 -1.57 -27.39
CA GLN A 112 -8.50 -0.63 -27.43
C GLN A 112 -7.99 -0.38 -26.01
N THR A 113 -6.68 -0.47 -25.84
CA THR A 113 -5.98 -0.15 -24.58
C THR A 113 -5.11 1.08 -24.79
N LYS A 114 -5.18 2.05 -23.88
CA LYS A 114 -4.36 3.27 -23.86
C LYS A 114 -3.57 3.32 -22.55
N ARG A 115 -2.28 3.64 -22.64
CA ARG A 115 -1.38 3.71 -21.48
C ARG A 115 -1.13 5.14 -21.01
N PHE A 116 -1.09 5.27 -19.69
CA PHE A 116 -0.85 6.50 -18.97
C PHE A 116 0.26 6.28 -17.94
N TYR A 117 0.99 7.35 -17.61
CA TYR A 117 2.02 7.37 -16.57
C TYR A 117 1.62 8.35 -15.47
N ALA A 118 2.01 8.08 -14.22
CA ALA A 118 1.85 9.04 -13.13
C ALA A 118 2.75 10.25 -13.38
N ALA A 119 2.13 11.41 -13.57
CA ALA A 119 2.82 12.64 -13.94
C ALA A 119 2.90 13.63 -12.77
N ASP A 120 1.79 13.80 -12.04
CA ASP A 120 1.63 14.80 -10.99
C ASP A 120 0.83 14.24 -9.81
N PHE A 121 0.94 14.89 -8.65
CA PHE A 121 0.07 14.73 -7.50
C PHE A 121 -0.92 15.90 -7.36
N GLY A 122 -2.07 15.60 -6.74
CA GLY A 122 -3.10 16.57 -6.36
C GLY A 122 -4.38 16.45 -7.18
N ARG A 123 -5.09 17.56 -7.33
CA ARG A 123 -6.37 17.64 -8.05
C ARG A 123 -6.17 18.32 -9.39
N TRP A 124 -6.65 17.70 -10.46
CA TRP A 124 -6.66 18.34 -11.77
C TRP A 124 -7.68 19.50 -11.85
N SER A 125 -7.26 20.63 -12.42
CA SER A 125 -8.14 21.71 -12.86
C SER A 125 -7.50 22.51 -13.99
N MET A 126 -8.32 23.19 -14.79
CA MET A 126 -7.84 24.04 -15.86
C MET A 126 -6.97 25.20 -15.34
N GLU A 127 -7.24 25.69 -14.13
CA GLU A 127 -6.46 26.74 -13.48
C GLU A 127 -5.05 26.26 -13.11
N ARG A 128 -4.91 25.06 -12.54
CA ARG A 128 -3.60 24.45 -12.26
C ARG A 128 -2.84 24.10 -13.55
N THR A 129 -3.55 23.66 -14.59
CA THR A 129 -2.97 23.44 -15.93
C THR A 129 -2.40 24.72 -16.54
N ARG A 130 -3.08 25.85 -16.40
CA ARG A 130 -2.58 27.15 -16.92
C ARG A 130 -1.43 27.74 -16.11
N SER A 131 -1.46 27.58 -14.79
CA SER A 131 -0.45 28.14 -13.88
C SER A 131 0.77 27.23 -13.67
N GLY A 132 0.72 25.98 -14.14
CA GLY A 132 1.74 24.96 -13.83
C GLY A 132 1.75 24.54 -12.36
N ALA A 133 0.68 24.84 -11.60
CA ALA A 133 0.59 24.63 -10.15
C ALA A 133 0.27 23.18 -9.77
N TYR A 134 1.08 22.25 -10.26
CA TYR A 134 1.11 20.85 -9.88
C TYR A 134 2.37 20.52 -9.08
N GLN A 135 2.29 19.46 -8.29
CA GLN A 135 3.46 18.84 -7.67
C GLN A 135 3.82 17.64 -8.56
N PRO A 136 4.96 17.66 -9.28
CA PRO A 136 5.37 16.51 -10.09
C PRO A 136 5.43 15.22 -9.27
N PHE A 137 5.08 14.11 -9.91
CA PHE A 137 5.30 12.79 -9.34
C PHE A 137 6.80 12.60 -9.10
N ALA A 138 7.13 12.16 -7.89
CA ALA A 138 8.49 11.87 -7.45
C ALA A 138 8.46 10.58 -6.62
N PRO A 139 9.56 9.82 -6.56
CA PRO A 139 9.60 8.55 -5.84
C PRO A 139 9.08 8.65 -4.41
N LEU A 140 8.07 7.86 -4.09
CA LEU A 140 7.34 7.94 -2.83
C LEU A 140 7.90 6.94 -1.81
N SER A 141 8.66 7.45 -0.85
CA SER A 141 9.12 6.69 0.31
C SER A 141 7.99 6.46 1.32
N LEU A 142 7.78 5.20 1.70
CA LEU A 142 6.77 4.69 2.62
C LEU A 142 7.47 3.91 3.74
N ALA A 143 7.50 4.46 4.94
CA ALA A 143 8.07 3.79 6.11
C ALA A 143 7.37 2.44 6.38
N GLY A 144 8.05 1.50 7.02
CA GLY A 144 7.42 0.25 7.47
C GLY A 144 6.23 0.52 8.41
N ARG A 145 5.19 -0.31 8.33
CA ARG A 145 3.93 -0.18 9.09
C ARG A 145 3.26 1.20 8.97
N SER A 146 3.32 1.81 7.78
CA SER A 146 2.73 3.12 7.51
C SER A 146 1.77 3.09 6.33
N SER A 147 0.93 4.12 6.24
CA SER A 147 0.05 4.36 5.10
C SER A 147 0.09 5.82 4.68
N ARG A 148 -0.20 6.06 3.41
CA ARG A 148 -0.29 7.40 2.82
C ARG A 148 -1.31 7.40 1.71
N THR A 149 -2.10 8.46 1.61
CA THR A 149 -3.06 8.66 0.53
C THR A 149 -2.66 9.87 -0.30
N GLU A 150 -2.57 9.69 -1.62
CA GLU A 150 -2.32 10.76 -2.58
C GLU A 150 -3.33 10.68 -3.72
N SER A 151 -3.61 11.81 -4.38
CA SER A 151 -4.34 11.82 -5.64
C SER A 151 -3.33 11.89 -6.78
N VAL A 152 -3.21 10.82 -7.55
CA VAL A 152 -2.23 10.68 -8.64
C VAL A 152 -2.89 11.03 -9.96
N LEU A 153 -2.29 11.94 -10.72
CA LEU A 153 -2.73 12.37 -12.03
C LEU A 153 -1.97 11.58 -13.10
N PHE A 154 -2.70 10.74 -13.84
CA PHE A 154 -2.17 9.92 -14.92
C PHE A 154 -2.38 10.61 -16.28
N TYR A 155 -1.30 10.85 -17.02
CA TYR A 155 -1.33 11.47 -18.36
C TYR A 155 -0.95 10.45 -19.44
N THR A 156 -1.48 10.64 -20.66
CA THR A 156 -1.21 9.79 -21.83
C THR A 156 0.28 9.70 -22.17
N ARG A 157 0.81 8.49 -22.37
CA ARG A 157 2.24 8.27 -22.64
C ARG A 157 2.62 8.57 -24.10
N GLY A 158 2.87 9.86 -24.38
CA GLY A 158 3.47 10.34 -25.63
C GLY A 158 2.55 10.21 -26.86
N GLU A 159 3.12 10.32 -28.06
CA GLU A 159 2.35 10.33 -29.31
C GLU A 159 1.94 8.95 -29.80
N ALA A 160 2.67 7.89 -29.43
CA ALA A 160 2.33 6.52 -29.82
C ALA A 160 1.04 5.99 -29.17
N GLU A 161 0.68 6.52 -27.99
CA GLU A 161 -0.58 6.23 -27.30
C GLU A 161 -1.69 7.25 -27.70
N LYS A 162 -1.42 8.18 -28.63
CA LYS A 162 -2.45 8.96 -29.33
C LYS A 162 -2.88 8.18 -30.58
N PRO A 163 -4.05 7.54 -30.51
CA PRO A 163 -5.13 8.05 -31.35
C PRO A 163 -6.27 8.61 -30.48
N ASN A 164 -7.52 8.43 -30.91
CA ASN A 164 -8.72 9.09 -30.38
C ASN A 164 -8.90 9.03 -28.85
N GLN A 165 -9.78 9.90 -28.35
CA GLN A 165 -10.21 9.90 -26.95
C GLN A 165 -10.80 8.52 -26.59
N LEU A 166 -10.22 7.83 -25.60
CA LEU A 166 -10.66 6.49 -25.22
C LEU A 166 -11.99 6.55 -24.44
N ILE A 167 -12.07 7.44 -23.44
CA ILE A 167 -13.25 7.57 -22.57
C ILE A 167 -14.18 8.66 -23.12
N GLN A 168 -15.02 8.30 -24.09
CA GLN A 168 -15.99 9.21 -24.72
C GLN A 168 -17.47 8.75 -24.56
N ASP A 169 -17.71 7.44 -24.54
CA ASP A 169 -19.06 6.86 -24.52
C ASP A 169 -19.43 6.32 -23.14
N ILE A 170 -20.68 6.49 -22.71
CA ILE A 170 -21.22 5.98 -21.44
C ILE A 170 -21.01 4.45 -21.36
N GLY A 171 -20.56 3.94 -20.19
CA GLY A 171 -20.32 2.52 -19.96
C GLY A 171 -19.07 2.22 -19.10
N SER A 172 -18.80 0.93 -18.90
CA SER A 172 -17.65 0.43 -18.12
C SER A 172 -16.35 0.43 -18.91
N TYR A 173 -15.27 0.82 -18.24
CA TYR A 173 -13.89 0.72 -18.72
C TYR A 173 -13.07 -0.11 -17.73
N GLY A 174 -12.16 -0.92 -18.25
CA GLY A 174 -11.20 -1.69 -17.46
C GLY A 174 -9.93 -0.90 -17.17
N PHE A 175 -9.42 -0.96 -15.95
CA PHE A 175 -8.22 -0.28 -15.50
C PHE A 175 -7.26 -1.31 -14.91
N ALA A 176 -5.99 -1.24 -15.28
CA ALA A 176 -4.90 -2.01 -14.69
C ALA A 176 -3.81 -1.04 -14.23
N LEU A 177 -3.70 -0.87 -12.91
CA LEU A 177 -2.72 0.01 -12.27
C LEU A 177 -1.55 -0.84 -11.76
N SER A 178 -0.36 -0.59 -12.26
CA SER A 178 0.90 -1.19 -11.80
C SER A 178 1.82 -0.12 -11.22
N PHE A 179 2.78 -0.55 -10.40
CA PHE A 179 3.75 0.31 -9.77
C PHE A 179 5.08 -0.42 -9.60
N GLU A 180 6.16 0.33 -9.61
CA GLU A 180 7.51 -0.17 -9.44
C GLU A 180 7.98 0.14 -8.01
N LEU A 181 8.57 -0.85 -7.34
CA LEU A 181 9.21 -0.69 -6.04
C LEU A 181 10.72 -0.71 -6.19
N ALA A 182 11.41 0.17 -5.48
CA ALA A 182 12.86 0.08 -5.33
C ALA A 182 13.23 -1.21 -4.61
N GLU A 183 14.02 -2.08 -5.26
CA GLU A 183 14.55 -3.29 -4.65
C GLU A 183 15.74 -2.93 -3.74
N GLY A 184 15.62 -3.22 -2.44
CA GLY A 184 16.73 -3.16 -1.49
C GLY A 184 17.41 -4.53 -1.42
N ASP A 185 18.45 -4.74 -2.25
CA ASP A 185 19.20 -6.01 -2.36
C ASP A 185 20.26 -6.16 -1.25
N ASP A 186 19.86 -5.92 0.01
CA ASP A 186 20.75 -5.80 1.17
C ASP A 186 21.24 -7.17 1.71
N PHE A 187 20.50 -8.26 1.46
CA PHE A 187 20.78 -9.63 1.97
C PHE A 187 20.90 -10.67 0.84
N GLY A 188 20.88 -10.25 -0.42
CA GLY A 188 21.20 -11.05 -1.60
C GLY A 188 20.35 -12.32 -1.76
N ALA A 189 20.96 -13.49 -1.60
CA ALA A 189 20.27 -14.78 -1.85
C ALA A 189 19.06 -15.02 -0.94
N LEU A 190 19.03 -14.45 0.28
CA LEU A 190 17.90 -14.56 1.19
C LEU A 190 16.72 -13.68 0.74
N ASP A 191 16.98 -12.49 0.18
CA ASP A 191 15.92 -11.59 -0.27
C ASP A 191 15.10 -12.17 -1.45
N ARG A 192 15.70 -13.05 -2.25
CA ARG A 192 15.00 -13.77 -3.34
C ARG A 192 13.94 -14.76 -2.85
N LEU A 193 14.06 -15.28 -1.62
CA LEU A 193 13.07 -16.20 -1.03
C LEU A 193 11.83 -15.48 -0.47
N PHE A 194 11.92 -14.16 -0.24
CA PHE A 194 10.85 -13.36 0.35
C PHE A 194 10.32 -12.24 -0.56
N LYS A 195 10.77 -12.21 -1.83
CA LYS A 195 10.46 -11.14 -2.80
C LYS A 195 8.95 -11.00 -3.05
N SER A 196 8.36 -9.93 -2.51
CA SER A 196 7.01 -9.48 -2.86
C SER A 196 7.05 -8.78 -4.22
N ASN A 197 6.40 -9.35 -5.24
CA ASN A 197 6.33 -8.73 -6.57
C ASN A 197 5.17 -7.72 -6.56
N PRO A 198 5.37 -6.43 -6.87
CA PRO A 198 4.29 -5.43 -6.83
C PRO A 198 3.16 -5.83 -7.77
N GLY A 199 1.99 -6.11 -7.16
CA GLY A 199 0.84 -6.66 -7.87
C GLY A 199 0.16 -5.64 -8.78
N VAL A 200 -0.28 -6.07 -9.96
CA VAL A 200 -1.14 -5.26 -10.83
C VAL A 200 -2.54 -5.20 -10.22
N LEU A 201 -3.03 -3.99 -9.95
CA LEU A 201 -4.39 -3.73 -9.48
C LEU A 201 -5.34 -3.58 -10.67
N THR A 202 -6.11 -4.63 -10.98
CA THR A 202 -7.17 -4.60 -11.98
C THR A 202 -8.52 -4.21 -11.37
N PHE A 203 -9.22 -3.25 -11.96
CA PHE A 203 -10.54 -2.80 -11.51
C PHE A 203 -11.36 -2.17 -12.65
N GLU A 204 -12.68 -2.11 -12.49
CA GLU A 204 -13.57 -1.47 -13.48
C GLU A 204 -14.14 -0.15 -12.95
N ARG A 205 -14.28 0.85 -13.82
CA ARG A 205 -15.03 2.07 -13.53
C ARG A 205 -15.95 2.45 -14.69
N GLU A 206 -17.17 2.80 -14.34
CA GLU A 206 -18.28 3.16 -15.22
C GLU A 206 -18.40 4.67 -15.35
N LEU A 207 -18.37 5.14 -16.59
CA LEU A 207 -18.77 6.49 -16.96
C LEU A 207 -20.30 6.52 -17.10
N LYS A 208 -21.00 7.12 -16.13
CA LYS A 208 -22.47 7.16 -16.09
C LYS A 208 -23.10 8.30 -16.89
N PHE A 209 -22.34 9.37 -17.12
CA PHE A 209 -22.77 10.55 -17.85
C PHE A 209 -21.55 11.24 -18.46
N TYR A 210 -21.69 11.75 -19.68
CA TYR A 210 -20.62 12.47 -20.39
C TYR A 210 -21.07 13.87 -20.78
N ASP A 211 -20.32 14.88 -20.34
CA ASP A 211 -20.47 16.27 -20.79
C ASP A 211 -19.08 16.92 -20.88
N ALA A 212 -18.60 17.09 -22.12
CA ALA A 212 -17.30 17.69 -22.39
C ALA A 212 -17.17 19.13 -21.85
N ARG A 213 -18.27 19.85 -21.57
CA ARG A 213 -18.23 21.19 -20.98
C ARG A 213 -17.70 21.17 -19.54
N ALA A 214 -17.82 20.05 -18.82
CA ALA A 214 -17.25 19.90 -17.49
C ALA A 214 -15.72 20.11 -17.47
N PHE A 215 -15.03 19.75 -18.56
CA PHE A 215 -13.57 19.86 -18.68
C PHE A 215 -13.05 21.29 -18.77
N GLN A 216 -13.93 22.28 -19.00
CA GLN A 216 -13.55 23.69 -18.94
C GLN A 216 -13.10 24.12 -17.53
N ASN A 217 -13.64 23.47 -16.49
CA ASN A 217 -13.44 23.85 -15.08
C ASN A 217 -12.95 22.69 -14.19
N GLY A 218 -13.11 21.43 -14.61
CA GLY A 218 -12.76 20.27 -13.77
C GLY A 218 -12.92 18.93 -14.47
N THR A 219 -13.37 17.94 -13.73
CA THR A 219 -13.38 16.53 -14.14
C THR A 219 -14.80 15.97 -14.18
N ILE A 220 -14.99 14.84 -14.86
CA ILE A 220 -16.17 13.98 -14.68
C ILE A 220 -15.79 12.72 -13.88
N PRO A 221 -16.66 12.24 -12.97
CA PRO A 221 -16.40 11.04 -12.19
C PRO A 221 -16.66 9.76 -13.00
N LEU A 222 -15.82 8.74 -12.77
CA LEU A 222 -16.17 7.34 -13.06
C LEU A 222 -16.35 6.56 -11.76
N TYR A 223 -17.34 5.67 -11.73
CA TYR A 223 -17.81 4.99 -10.53
C TYR A 223 -17.58 3.48 -10.61
N SER A 224 -17.27 2.83 -9.50
CA SER A 224 -17.34 1.36 -9.44
C SER A 224 -18.81 0.92 -9.49
N GLY A 225 -19.13 -0.09 -10.29
CA GLY A 225 -20.50 -0.60 -10.44
C GLY A 225 -21.08 -1.15 -9.13
N ASP A 226 -20.24 -1.71 -8.26
CA ASP A 226 -20.60 -2.27 -6.95
C ASP A 226 -20.35 -1.30 -5.77
N TRP A 227 -19.90 -0.08 -6.06
CA TRP A 227 -19.46 0.93 -5.09
C TRP A 227 -18.36 0.49 -4.11
N ARG A 228 -17.50 -0.47 -4.48
CA ARG A 228 -16.38 -0.92 -3.63
C ARG A 228 -15.03 -0.34 -4.05
N SER A 229 -14.12 -0.31 -3.09
CA SER A 229 -12.71 -0.06 -3.34
C SER A 229 -12.05 -1.30 -3.95
N ALA A 230 -11.06 -1.09 -4.81
CA ALA A 230 -10.20 -2.15 -5.33
C ALA A 230 -8.87 -2.17 -4.55
N SER A 231 -8.26 -3.34 -4.37
CA SER A 231 -7.00 -3.51 -3.62
C SER A 231 -6.06 -4.52 -4.29
N THR A 232 -4.73 -4.30 -4.22
CA THR A 232 -3.75 -5.34 -4.62
C THR A 232 -3.68 -6.49 -3.62
N THR A 233 -4.09 -6.27 -2.38
CA THR A 233 -4.16 -7.30 -1.34
C THR A 233 -5.14 -8.40 -1.78
N LYS A 234 -4.69 -9.65 -1.76
CA LYS A 234 -5.52 -10.83 -2.02
C LYS A 234 -6.73 -10.79 -1.09
N ALA A 235 -7.94 -10.69 -1.62
CA ALA A 235 -9.15 -10.76 -0.81
C ALA A 235 -9.16 -12.09 -0.02
N PRO A 236 -9.52 -12.08 1.27
CA PRO A 236 -9.66 -13.33 2.02
C PRO A 236 -10.71 -14.19 1.33
N GLN A 237 -10.33 -15.40 0.93
CA GLN A 237 -11.27 -16.35 0.34
C GLN A 237 -12.41 -16.59 1.33
N LYS A 238 -13.63 -16.26 0.94
CA LYS A 238 -14.82 -16.78 1.60
C LYS A 238 -14.88 -18.27 1.32
N ASN A 239 -14.38 -19.07 2.26
CA ASN A 239 -14.78 -20.46 2.36
C ASN A 239 -16.27 -20.47 2.73
N ASN A 240 -17.10 -20.98 1.84
CA ASN A 240 -18.49 -21.36 2.14
C ASN A 240 -18.51 -22.67 2.94
#